data_AF-A0A0J9TPL8-F1
#
_entry.id   AF-A0A0J9TPL8-F1
#
_cell.length_a   1.000
_cell.length_b   1.000
_cell.length_c   1.000
_cell.angle_alpha   90.00
_cell.angle_beta   90.00
_cell.angle_gamma   90.00
#
_symmetry.space_group_name_H-M   'P 1'
#
loop_
_entity.id
_entity.type
_entity.pdbx_description
1 polymer ?
#
loop_
_entity_poly.entity_id
_entity_poly.type
_entity_poly.pdbx_seq_one_letter_code
_entity_poly.pdbx_strand_id
1 'polypeptide(L)'
;MNKKCEEIKLNYYTCLNRSKRNPGKCRDVEAELRECSKTTGESYCIDEINNLMDCSRTPDPTACAKEFFLFRECNRPDGRHMMIEDGKYVIAKEHLDKYNVSSAIIGPVDAPERVNSSTAAFLEKMKETLHLKNFKEKFVAYKW
;
A
#
# COMPACT_ATOMS: atom_id res chain seq x y z
N MET A 1 -8.90 -0.49 -26.26
CA MET A 1 -7.48 -0.09 -26.26
C MET A 1 -7.22 0.88 -27.42
N ASN A 2 -7.04 2.16 -27.10
CA ASN A 2 -6.82 3.23 -28.08
C ASN A 2 -5.31 3.34 -28.37
N LYS A 3 -4.85 2.98 -29.58
CA LYS A 3 -3.43 2.98 -29.97
C LYS A 3 -2.75 4.33 -29.68
N LYS A 4 -3.46 5.43 -29.90
CA LYS A 4 -2.97 6.79 -29.64
C LYS A 4 -2.69 7.01 -28.14
N CYS A 5 -3.53 6.49 -27.25
CA CYS A 5 -3.34 6.65 -25.81
C CYS A 5 -2.19 5.81 -25.27
N GLU A 6 -1.94 4.63 -25.83
CA GLU A 6 -0.75 3.84 -25.49
C GLU A 6 0.55 4.51 -25.95
N GLU A 7 0.54 5.18 -27.10
CA GLU A 7 1.68 5.99 -27.56
C GLU A 7 1.94 7.18 -26.62
N ILE A 8 0.89 7.91 -26.21
CA ILE A 8 1.00 9.02 -25.25
C ILE A 8 1.53 8.52 -23.90
N LYS A 9 1.04 7.38 -23.41
CA LYS A 9 1.52 6.72 -22.19
C LYS A 9 3.01 6.38 -22.28
N LEU A 10 3.46 5.80 -23.40
CA LEU A 10 4.87 5.51 -23.62
C LEU A 10 5.72 6.78 -23.66
N ASN A 11 5.21 7.85 -24.28
CA ASN A 11 5.87 9.15 -24.31
C ASN A 11 5.99 9.75 -22.90
N TYR A 12 4.97 9.59 -22.07
CA TYR A 12 4.99 10.04 -20.68
C TYR A 12 6.09 9.33 -19.88
N TYR A 13 6.16 7.99 -19.94
CA TYR A 13 7.24 7.25 -19.28
C TYR A 13 8.63 7.60 -19.83
N THR A 14 8.74 7.81 -21.14
CA THR A 14 9.99 8.25 -21.77
C THR A 14 10.42 9.62 -21.26
N CYS A 15 9.48 10.56 -21.12
CA CYS A 15 9.73 11.87 -20.53
C CYS A 15 10.16 11.76 -19.08
N LEU A 16 9.47 10.94 -18.27
CA LEU A 16 9.84 10.71 -16.86
C LEU A 16 11.27 10.16 -16.75
N ASN A 17 11.65 9.20 -17.58
CA ASN A 17 13.01 8.66 -17.57
C ASN A 17 14.05 9.73 -17.94
N ARG A 18 13.81 10.52 -18.99
CA ARG A 18 14.72 11.61 -19.43
C ARG A 18 14.81 12.74 -18.41
N SER A 19 13.73 13.03 -17.71
CA SER A 19 13.65 14.13 -16.74
C SER A 19 14.24 13.78 -15.37
N LYS A 20 14.88 12.62 -15.22
CA LYS A 20 15.32 12.06 -13.92
C LYS A 20 14.13 11.95 -12.96
N ARG A 21 13.03 11.37 -13.48
CA ARG A 21 11.78 11.09 -12.78
C ARG A 21 11.07 12.36 -12.30
N ASN A 22 11.12 13.47 -13.04
CA ASN A 22 10.50 14.74 -12.64
C ASN A 22 9.16 14.97 -13.35
N PRO A 23 8.01 14.73 -12.68
CA PRO A 23 6.70 14.99 -13.27
C PRO A 23 6.51 16.42 -13.77
N GLY A 24 7.07 17.39 -13.06
CA GLY A 24 6.97 18.81 -13.42
C GLY A 24 7.55 19.14 -14.80
N LYS A 25 8.44 18.30 -15.33
CA LYS A 25 9.02 18.44 -16.68
C LYS A 25 8.23 17.73 -17.77
N CYS A 26 7.17 17.01 -17.41
CA CYS A 26 6.35 16.18 -18.31
C CYS A 26 4.87 16.59 -18.33
N ARG A 27 4.56 17.81 -17.85
CA ARG A 27 3.17 18.30 -17.69
C ARG A 27 2.37 18.30 -18.99
N ASP A 28 2.98 18.62 -20.12
CA ASP A 28 2.28 18.66 -21.41
C ASP A 28 1.80 17.26 -21.80
N VAL A 29 2.68 16.26 -21.73
CA VAL A 29 2.34 14.85 -22.01
C VAL A 29 1.40 14.27 -20.96
N GLU A 30 1.52 14.71 -19.70
CA GLU A 30 0.59 14.34 -18.63
C GLU A 30 -0.83 14.83 -18.93
N ALA A 31 -1.00 16.07 -19.42
CA ALA A 31 -2.30 16.63 -19.77
C ALA A 31 -2.97 15.82 -20.89
N GLU A 32 -2.20 15.41 -21.91
CA GLU A 32 -2.68 14.51 -22.96
C GLU A 32 -3.11 13.15 -22.41
N LEU A 33 -2.33 12.59 -21.48
CA LEU A 33 -2.63 11.29 -20.86
C LEU A 33 -3.88 11.36 -19.96
N ARG A 34 -4.10 12.49 -19.26
CA ARG A 34 -5.33 12.75 -18.51
C ARG A 34 -6.54 12.84 -19.43
N GLU A 35 -6.40 13.43 -20.62
CA GLU A 35 -7.48 13.47 -21.60
C GLU A 35 -7.81 12.09 -22.16
N CYS A 36 -6.78 11.26 -22.39
CA CYS A 36 -6.96 9.85 -22.69
C CYS A 36 -7.75 9.14 -21.58
N SER A 37 -7.40 9.36 -20.30
CA SER A 37 -8.11 8.74 -19.16
C SER A 37 -9.60 9.08 -19.15
N LYS A 38 -9.95 10.35 -19.39
CA LYS A 38 -11.35 10.78 -19.48
C LYS A 38 -12.09 10.16 -20.67
N THR A 39 -11.41 10.03 -21.81
CA THR A 39 -12.01 9.54 -23.05
C THR A 39 -12.23 8.02 -23.00
N THR A 40 -11.29 7.26 -22.46
CA THR A 40 -11.35 5.80 -22.41
C THR A 40 -12.00 5.27 -21.14
N GLY A 41 -12.06 6.08 -20.08
CA GLY A 41 -12.42 5.63 -18.73
C GLY A 41 -11.33 4.79 -18.06
N GLU A 42 -10.16 4.62 -18.69
CA GLU A 42 -9.04 3.86 -18.14
C GLU A 42 -8.22 4.73 -17.18
N SER A 43 -7.73 4.14 -16.09
CA SER A 43 -6.76 4.80 -15.22
C SER A 43 -5.33 4.56 -15.72
N TYR A 44 -4.55 5.64 -15.86
CA TYR A 44 -3.12 5.57 -16.16
C TYR A 44 -2.23 5.83 -14.93
N CYS A 45 -2.81 5.82 -13.73
CA CYS A 45 -2.10 5.97 -12.46
C CYS A 45 -1.25 7.23 -12.35
N ILE A 46 -1.70 8.31 -12.98
CA ILE A 46 -0.92 9.56 -13.11
C ILE A 46 -0.66 10.17 -11.73
N ASP A 47 -1.69 10.23 -10.89
CA ASP A 47 -1.57 10.81 -9.55
C ASP A 47 -0.68 9.94 -8.66
N GLU A 48 -0.81 8.60 -8.72
CA GLU A 48 0.05 7.68 -7.98
C GLU A 48 1.52 7.77 -8.43
N ILE A 49 1.77 7.90 -9.74
CA ILE A 49 3.11 8.12 -10.27
C ILE A 49 3.67 9.44 -9.75
N ASN A 50 2.92 10.53 -9.85
CA ASN A 50 3.38 11.85 -9.42
C ASN A 50 3.72 11.85 -7.93
N ASN A 51 2.81 11.34 -7.09
CA ASN A 51 3.02 11.24 -5.64
C ASN A 51 4.25 10.37 -5.31
N LEU A 52 4.41 9.22 -5.98
CA LEU A 52 5.57 8.35 -5.77
C LEU A 52 6.87 9.02 -6.20
N MET A 53 6.89 9.72 -7.34
CA MET A 53 8.09 10.42 -7.81
C MET A 53 8.47 11.57 -6.88
N ASP A 54 7.49 12.32 -6.39
CA ASP A 54 7.73 13.44 -5.46
C ASP A 54 8.19 12.93 -4.10
N CYS A 55 7.53 11.90 -3.54
CA CYS A 55 7.98 11.28 -2.29
C CYS A 55 9.39 10.68 -2.45
N SER A 56 9.69 9.99 -3.56
CA SER A 56 11.00 9.38 -3.76
C SER A 56 12.17 10.39 -3.81
N ARG A 57 11.90 11.67 -4.10
CA ARG A 57 12.88 12.75 -4.00
C ARG A 57 13.10 13.24 -2.58
N THR A 58 12.03 13.28 -1.79
CA THR A 58 12.04 13.80 -0.42
C THR A 58 11.21 12.83 0.42
N PRO A 59 11.79 11.68 0.78
CA PRO A 59 11.04 10.59 1.39
C PRO A 59 10.58 10.97 2.79
N ASP A 60 9.38 10.48 3.13
CA ASP A 60 8.85 10.54 4.47
C ASP A 60 9.50 9.46 5.38
N PRO A 61 9.20 9.43 6.69
CA PRO A 61 9.73 8.40 7.60
C PRO A 61 9.34 6.96 7.23
N THR A 62 8.32 6.77 6.38
CA THR A 62 7.89 5.45 5.88
C THR A 62 8.60 5.05 4.60
N ALA A 63 9.53 5.88 4.11
CA ALA A 63 10.23 5.70 2.84
C ALA A 63 9.27 5.50 1.66
N CYS A 64 8.15 6.24 1.64
CA CYS A 64 7.15 6.22 0.58
C CYS A 64 6.41 4.88 0.41
N ALA A 65 6.38 4.04 1.46
CA ALA A 65 5.77 2.71 1.38
C ALA A 65 4.31 2.77 0.91
N LYS A 66 3.58 3.82 1.33
CA LYS A 66 2.20 4.06 0.92
C LYS A 66 2.08 4.37 -0.57
N GLU A 67 2.92 5.26 -1.11
CA GLU A 67 2.91 5.64 -2.51
C GLU A 67 3.29 4.46 -3.41
N PHE A 68 4.27 3.64 -2.99
CA PHE A 68 4.62 2.40 -3.68
C PHE A 68 3.44 1.44 -3.74
N PHE A 69 2.75 1.24 -2.61
CA PHE A 69 1.57 0.38 -2.55
C PHE A 69 0.45 0.89 -3.46
N LEU A 70 0.11 2.18 -3.38
CA LEU A 70 -0.96 2.77 -4.18
C LEU A 70 -0.66 2.69 -5.68
N PHE A 71 0.57 2.97 -6.10
CA PHE A 71 0.99 2.81 -7.49
C PHE A 71 0.91 1.35 -7.95
N ARG A 72 1.39 0.41 -7.13
CA ARG A 72 1.38 -1.03 -7.43
C ARG A 72 -0.03 -1.59 -7.56
N GLU A 73 -0.97 -1.11 -6.75
CA GLU A 73 -2.37 -1.53 -6.84
C GLU A 73 -3.09 -0.85 -8.00
N CYS A 74 -2.78 0.42 -8.29
CA CYS A 74 -3.34 1.12 -9.45
C CYS A 74 -2.92 0.47 -10.79
N ASN A 75 -1.66 0.06 -10.91
CA ASN A 75 -1.10 -0.48 -12.16
C ASN A 75 -1.51 -1.94 -12.44
N ARG A 76 -2.47 -2.50 -11.68
CA ARG A 76 -3.03 -3.83 -11.96
C ARG A 76 -3.97 -3.78 -13.16
N PRO A 77 -3.85 -4.72 -14.12
CA PRO A 77 -4.73 -4.77 -15.29
C PRO A 77 -6.22 -4.97 -14.95
N ASP A 78 -6.52 -5.76 -13.92
CA ASP A 78 -7.89 -6.07 -13.47
C ASP A 78 -8.39 -5.13 -12.36
N GLY A 79 -7.68 -4.03 -12.10
CA GLY A 79 -8.04 -3.05 -11.08
C GLY A 79 -7.39 -3.30 -9.72
N ARG A 80 -7.65 -2.38 -8.78
CA ARG A 80 -7.05 -2.40 -7.44
C ARG A 80 -7.63 -3.55 -6.63
N HIS A 81 -6.77 -4.43 -6.14
CA HIS A 81 -7.22 -5.49 -5.23
C HIS A 81 -7.27 -5.00 -3.80
N MET A 82 -6.33 -4.14 -3.43
CA MET A 82 -6.22 -3.60 -2.09
C MET A 82 -6.23 -2.06 -2.12
N MET A 83 -6.81 -1.48 -1.08
CA MET A 83 -6.98 -0.05 -0.90
C MET A 83 -6.63 0.35 0.54
N ILE A 84 -6.46 1.65 0.77
CA ILE A 84 -6.34 2.21 2.10
C ILE A 84 -7.61 2.99 2.40
N GLU A 85 -8.37 2.53 3.39
CA GLU A 85 -9.62 3.14 3.85
C GLU A 85 -9.55 3.29 5.38
N ASP A 86 -9.89 4.48 5.90
CA ASP A 86 -9.89 4.76 7.34
C ASP A 86 -8.62 4.30 8.09
N GLY A 87 -7.46 4.49 7.48
CA GLY A 87 -6.16 4.11 8.04
C GLY A 87 -5.92 2.59 8.09
N LYS A 88 -6.63 1.81 7.28
CA LYS A 88 -6.51 0.34 7.21
C LYS A 88 -6.33 -0.12 5.78
N TYR A 89 -5.61 -1.22 5.62
CA TYR A 89 -5.59 -1.97 4.37
C TYR A 89 -6.87 -2.78 4.23
N VAL A 90 -7.56 -2.60 3.11
CA VAL A 90 -8.85 -3.24 2.79
C VAL A 90 -8.75 -3.91 1.43
N ILE A 91 -9.27 -5.13 1.31
CA ILE A 91 -9.38 -5.88 0.06
C ILE A 91 -10.72 -5.52 -0.60
N ALA A 92 -10.70 -5.21 -1.89
CA ALA A 92 -11.92 -4.98 -2.67
C ALA A 92 -12.79 -6.24 -2.67
N LYS A 93 -14.12 -6.08 -2.53
CA LYS A 93 -15.06 -7.19 -2.29
C LYS A 93 -15.03 -8.22 -3.42
N GLU A 94 -14.90 -7.74 -4.65
CA GLU A 94 -14.78 -8.49 -5.90
C GLU A 94 -13.49 -9.31 -6.03
N HIS A 95 -12.55 -9.17 -5.10
CA HIS A 95 -11.27 -9.88 -5.08
C HIS A 95 -11.05 -10.70 -3.82
N LEU A 96 -12.01 -10.78 -2.90
CA LEU A 96 -11.87 -11.52 -1.64
C LEU A 96 -11.59 -13.01 -1.84
N ASP A 97 -12.17 -13.61 -2.87
CA ASP A 97 -11.99 -15.01 -3.25
C ASP A 97 -10.53 -15.34 -3.61
N LYS A 98 -9.73 -14.33 -4.00
CA LYS A 98 -8.30 -14.47 -4.29
C LYS A 98 -7.42 -14.54 -3.04
N TYR A 99 -7.97 -14.29 -1.84
CA TYR A 99 -7.22 -14.21 -0.59
C TYR A 99 -7.78 -15.12 0.50
N ASN A 100 -6.91 -15.77 1.28
CA ASN A 100 -7.33 -16.57 2.42
C ASN A 100 -7.57 -15.68 3.65
N VAL A 101 -8.71 -14.99 3.66
CA VAL A 101 -9.10 -14.03 4.69
C VAL A 101 -10.52 -14.29 5.17
N SER A 102 -10.79 -13.98 6.45
CA SER A 102 -12.15 -14.03 7.03
C SER A 102 -12.89 -12.70 6.94
N SER A 103 -12.21 -11.62 6.53
CA SER A 103 -12.73 -10.26 6.41
C SER A 103 -11.99 -9.50 5.32
N ALA A 104 -12.62 -8.48 4.74
CA ALA A 104 -11.97 -7.56 3.80
C ALA A 104 -10.92 -6.66 4.46
N ILE A 105 -11.06 -6.39 5.76
CA ILE A 105 -10.11 -5.57 6.50
C ILE A 105 -8.91 -6.45 6.88
N ILE A 106 -7.73 -6.11 6.34
CA ILE A 106 -6.46 -6.80 6.64
C ILE A 106 -5.92 -6.32 7.99
N GLY A 107 -5.86 -5.00 8.21
CA GLY A 107 -5.27 -4.41 9.40
C GLY A 107 -4.95 -2.92 9.25
N PRO A 108 -4.46 -2.27 10.32
CA PRO A 108 -4.04 -0.87 10.27
C PRO A 108 -2.83 -0.69 9.33
N VAL A 109 -2.72 0.50 8.73
CA VAL A 109 -1.57 0.88 7.89
C VAL A 109 -0.34 1.17 8.74
N ASP A 110 -0.55 1.73 9.93
CA ASP A 110 0.52 2.06 10.86
C ASP A 110 0.72 0.97 11.91
N ALA A 111 1.97 0.79 12.32
CA ALA A 111 2.30 -0.10 13.42
C ALA A 111 1.72 0.42 14.74
N PRO A 112 1.31 -0.47 15.66
CA PRO A 112 0.83 -0.04 16.97
C PRO A 112 1.94 0.63 17.76
N GLU A 113 1.58 1.66 18.53
CA GLU A 113 2.50 2.28 19.47
C GLU A 113 2.90 1.30 20.59
N ARG A 114 4.12 1.47 21.11
CA ARG A 114 4.57 0.71 22.27
C ARG A 114 3.82 1.18 23.52
N VAL A 115 2.84 0.39 23.94
CA VAL A 115 2.08 0.61 25.17
C VAL A 115 2.20 -0.63 26.07
N ASN A 116 2.73 -0.44 27.29
CA ASN A 116 2.98 -1.55 28.22
C ASN A 116 1.73 -2.35 28.57
N SER A 117 0.58 -1.69 28.72
CA SER A 117 -0.70 -2.36 28.99
C SER A 117 -1.12 -3.27 27.83
N SER A 118 -0.93 -2.83 26.58
CA SER A 118 -1.19 -3.64 25.38
C SER A 118 -0.29 -4.87 25.35
N THR A 119 1.00 -4.71 25.65
CA THR A 119 1.94 -5.83 25.73
C THR A 119 1.54 -6.83 26.82
N ALA A 120 1.21 -6.34 28.02
CA ALA A 120 0.78 -7.20 29.12
C ALA A 120 -0.52 -7.96 28.79
N ALA A 121 -1.52 -7.26 28.25
CA ALA A 121 -2.79 -7.88 27.83
C ALA A 121 -2.58 -8.95 26.75
N PHE A 122 -1.69 -8.70 25.78
CA PHE A 122 -1.34 -9.68 24.76
C PHE A 122 -0.67 -10.92 25.37
N LEU A 123 0.27 -10.73 26.31
CA LEU A 123 0.94 -11.84 26.99
C LEU A 123 -0.03 -12.69 27.82
N GLU A 124 -0.98 -12.09 28.53
CA GLU A 124 -1.99 -12.84 29.27
C GLU A 124 -2.87 -13.67 28.31
N LYS A 125 -3.32 -13.08 27.20
CA LYS A 125 -4.07 -13.81 26.17
C LYS A 125 -3.28 -14.98 25.58
N MET A 126 -1.97 -14.82 25.37
CA MET A 126 -1.10 -15.91 24.92
C MET A 126 -1.01 -17.03 25.96
N LYS A 127 -0.84 -16.70 27.26
CA LYS A 127 -0.79 -17.70 28.34
C LYS A 127 -2.10 -18.49 28.43
N GLU A 128 -3.24 -17.79 28.33
CA GLU A 128 -4.57 -18.41 28.29
C GLU A 128 -4.71 -19.36 27.11
N THR A 129 -4.25 -18.95 25.91
CA THR A 129 -4.38 -19.74 24.69
C THR A 129 -3.47 -20.98 24.69
N LEU A 130 -2.25 -20.86 25.19
CA LEU A 130 -1.23 -21.93 25.12
C LEU A 130 -1.36 -22.97 26.24
N HIS A 131 -2.06 -22.64 27.33
CA HIS A 131 -2.29 -23.53 28.48
C HIS A 131 -1.03 -24.19 29.08
N LEU A 132 0.17 -23.61 28.89
CA LEU A 132 1.40 -24.19 29.43
C LEU A 132 1.42 -24.11 30.96
N LYS A 133 1.69 -25.23 31.63
CA LYS A 133 1.75 -25.32 33.10
C LYS A 133 2.74 -24.32 33.70
N ASN A 134 3.89 -24.14 33.05
CA ASN A 134 4.96 -23.23 33.49
C ASN A 134 4.59 -21.74 33.46
N PHE A 135 3.46 -21.35 32.84
CA PHE A 135 2.96 -19.97 32.94
C PHE A 135 2.01 -19.77 34.14
N LYS A 136 1.39 -20.85 34.63
CA LYS A 136 0.52 -20.83 35.82
C LYS A 136 1.33 -21.03 37.09
N GLU A 137 2.26 -21.97 37.03
CA GLU A 137 3.23 -22.23 38.08
C GLU A 137 4.35 -21.19 37.88
N LYS A 138 4.62 -20.32 38.86
CA LYS A 138 5.77 -19.40 38.82
C LYS A 138 7.08 -20.19 38.95
N PHE A 139 7.33 -21.09 38.01
CA PHE A 139 8.40 -22.06 38.07
C PHE A 139 9.72 -21.38 37.70
N VAL A 140 10.59 -21.26 38.69
CA VAL A 140 11.98 -20.84 38.52
C VAL A 140 12.82 -21.95 39.13
N ALA A 141 13.46 -22.76 38.28
CA ALA A 141 14.18 -23.97 38.71
C ALA A 141 15.34 -23.67 39.69
N TYR A 142 15.99 -22.53 39.52
CA TYR A 142 17.03 -22.03 40.41
C TYR A 142 17.05 -20.49 40.31
N LYS A 143 17.12 -19.81 41.45
CA LYS A 143 17.25 -18.36 41.54
C LYS A 143 18.41 -18.06 42.48
N TRP A 144 19.44 -17.37 41.96
CA TRP A 144 20.58 -16.87 42.72
C TRP A 144 20.16 -15.92 43.84
#